data_AF-A0A3D2N930-F1
#
_entry.id   AF-A0A3D2N930-F1
#
_cell.length_a   1.000
_cell.length_b   1.000
_cell.length_c   1.000
_cell.angle_alpha   90.00
_cell.angle_beta   90.00
_cell.angle_gamma   90.00
#
_symmetry.space_group_name_H-M   'P 1'
#
loop_
_entity.id
_entity.type
_entity.pdbx_description
1 polymer ?
#
loop_
_entity_poly.entity_id
_entity_poly.type
_entity_poly.pdbx_seq_one_letter_code
_entity_poly.pdbx_strand_id
1 'polypeptide(L)'
;MMNVVFRRCLTSFAAFVFAVSLSVSAFADVLIPEGDSSNVPECVTSEEPRPVVSDEVERQVSLPVWGDVNGDNAFNAADFVLAAAHVKGIRSLENRFAADVSGDGAVNVKDLVMLAAALKGNYPFR
;
A
#
# COMPACT_ATOMS: atom_id res chain seq x y z
N MET A 1 41.34 -29.02 4.86
CA MET A 1 40.65 -28.98 6.17
C MET A 1 41.29 -27.89 7.02
N MET A 2 40.49 -27.20 7.85
CA MET A 2 40.82 -26.08 8.78
C MET A 2 40.70 -24.68 8.12
N ASN A 3 39.51 -24.04 8.09
CA ASN A 3 38.77 -23.31 9.14
C ASN A 3 39.21 -21.84 9.36
N VAL A 4 38.36 -20.94 8.83
CA VAL A 4 37.98 -19.56 9.18
C VAL A 4 38.63 -18.92 10.42
N VAL A 5 39.18 -17.69 10.30
CA VAL A 5 39.01 -16.61 11.30
C VAL A 5 38.97 -15.22 10.65
N PHE A 6 37.85 -14.55 10.89
CA PHE A 6 37.45 -13.17 10.65
C PHE A 6 38.25 -12.19 11.55
N ARG A 7 38.74 -11.05 11.05
CA ARG A 7 39.01 -9.87 11.91
C ARG A 7 38.92 -8.55 11.14
N ARG A 8 37.99 -7.74 11.65
CA ARG A 8 37.57 -6.39 11.26
C ARG A 8 38.71 -5.38 11.48
N CYS A 9 38.78 -4.33 10.65
CA CYS A 9 39.26 -3.03 11.13
C CYS A 9 38.45 -1.90 10.45
N LEU A 10 37.31 -1.65 11.07
CA LEU A 10 36.51 -0.43 11.00
C LEU A 10 37.33 0.69 11.63
N THR A 11 37.77 1.69 10.86
CA THR A 11 37.98 3.08 11.34
C THR A 11 38.42 3.98 10.18
N SER A 12 37.50 4.77 9.63
CA SER A 12 37.75 6.20 9.40
C SER A 12 36.42 6.89 9.14
N PHE A 13 35.69 7.14 10.23
CA PHE A 13 34.43 7.88 10.29
C PHE A 13 34.73 9.18 11.05
N ALA A 14 35.53 10.07 10.47
CA ALA A 14 35.81 11.37 11.06
C ALA A 14 36.47 12.32 10.04
N ALA A 15 35.67 13.03 9.25
CA ALA A 15 35.93 14.42 8.88
C ALA A 15 34.77 14.95 8.02
N PHE A 16 34.49 16.25 8.19
CA PHE A 16 33.47 17.07 7.55
C PHE A 16 32.06 16.98 8.17
N VAL A 17 31.86 17.56 9.35
CA VAL A 17 31.64 19.02 9.57
C VAL A 17 30.33 19.49 8.93
N PHE A 18 29.30 19.50 9.76
CA PHE A 18 28.27 20.54 9.87
C PHE A 18 28.21 21.56 8.73
N ALA A 19 27.23 21.38 7.85
CA ALA A 19 26.59 22.49 7.16
C ALA A 19 25.07 22.22 7.14
N VAL A 20 24.45 22.40 8.31
CA VAL A 20 23.00 22.58 8.42
C VAL A 20 22.71 23.97 7.86
N SER A 21 22.53 24.05 6.55
CA SER A 21 21.98 25.24 5.90
C SER A 21 20.47 25.24 6.12
N LEU A 22 20.02 25.70 7.29
CA LEU A 22 18.63 26.07 7.54
C LEU A 22 18.30 27.27 6.66
N SER A 23 17.88 26.99 5.43
CA SER A 23 17.26 27.98 4.56
C SER A 23 15.79 28.00 4.91
N VAL A 24 15.40 28.91 5.80
CA VAL A 24 14.01 29.29 6.01
C VAL A 24 13.54 29.94 4.71
N SER A 25 12.98 29.15 3.78
CA SER A 25 12.28 29.73 2.63
C SER A 25 10.87 30.06 3.09
N ALA A 26 10.66 31.35 3.30
CA ALA A 26 9.40 32.08 3.36
C ALA A 26 8.14 31.23 3.11
N PHE A 27 7.27 31.19 4.13
CA PHE A 27 5.85 30.97 3.94
C PHE A 27 5.37 32.08 2.98
N ALA A 28 5.15 31.74 1.71
CA ALA A 28 4.46 32.63 0.80
C ALA A 28 2.98 32.67 1.23
N ASP A 29 2.52 33.88 1.54
CA ASP A 29 1.17 34.20 1.95
C ASP A 29 0.12 33.62 1.00
N VAL A 30 -0.84 32.89 1.58
CA VAL A 30 -2.11 32.55 0.95
C VAL A 30 -2.93 33.84 0.86
N LEU A 31 -2.86 34.50 -0.29
CA LEU A 31 -3.82 35.53 -0.67
C LEU A 31 -5.01 34.85 -1.35
N ILE A 32 -6.05 34.52 -0.57
CA ILE A 32 -7.38 34.28 -1.11
C ILE A 32 -8.05 35.66 -1.20
N PRO A 33 -8.39 36.15 -2.41
CA PRO A 33 -9.24 37.34 -2.52
C PRO A 33 -10.67 36.98 -2.06
N GLU A 34 -11.14 37.72 -1.06
CA GLU A 34 -12.55 37.85 -0.71
C GLU A 34 -13.31 38.44 -1.91
N GLY A 35 -14.02 37.58 -2.63
CA GLY A 35 -14.95 37.94 -3.71
C GLY A 35 -16.38 37.88 -3.22
N ASP A 36 -16.83 38.94 -2.55
CA ASP A 36 -18.24 39.26 -2.39
C ASP A 36 -18.82 39.69 -3.74
N SER A 37 -19.99 39.16 -4.09
CA SER A 37 -21.13 39.96 -4.59
C SER A 37 -22.07 39.08 -5.42
N SER A 38 -23.18 38.79 -4.76
CA SER A 38 -24.55 38.81 -5.27
C SER A 38 -24.86 38.37 -6.71
N ASN A 39 -25.88 37.50 -6.74
CA ASN A 39 -26.92 37.41 -7.75
C ASN A 39 -26.72 36.37 -8.87
N VAL A 40 -27.29 35.18 -8.64
CA VAL A 40 -27.91 34.41 -9.72
C VAL A 40 -29.14 33.66 -9.18
N PRO A 41 -30.18 33.53 -10.00
CA PRO A 41 -31.58 33.49 -9.59
C PRO A 41 -32.01 32.15 -9.01
N GLU A 42 -33.04 32.22 -8.18
CA GLU A 42 -33.98 31.14 -7.87
C GLU A 42 -34.29 30.30 -9.12
N CYS A 43 -33.64 29.13 -9.24
CA CYS A 43 -33.93 28.15 -10.29
C CYS A 43 -34.65 26.95 -9.68
N VAL A 44 -35.98 27.09 -9.68
CA VAL A 44 -36.96 26.09 -10.11
C VAL A 44 -36.72 24.69 -9.57
N THR A 45 -37.63 24.29 -8.68
CA THR A 45 -37.97 22.90 -8.42
C THR A 45 -38.25 22.17 -9.74
N SER A 46 -37.27 21.42 -10.22
CA SER A 46 -37.51 20.30 -11.11
C SER A 46 -36.91 19.10 -10.41
N GLU A 47 -37.79 18.33 -9.77
CA GLU A 47 -37.52 16.97 -9.33
C GLU A 47 -36.96 16.21 -10.54
N GLU A 48 -35.64 16.06 -10.59
CA GLU A 48 -35.05 15.17 -11.58
C GLU A 48 -35.51 13.76 -11.23
N PRO A 49 -36.11 13.04 -12.20
CA PRO A 49 -36.65 11.71 -11.96
C PRO A 49 -35.53 10.82 -11.43
N ARG A 50 -35.75 10.30 -10.23
CA ARG A 50 -34.90 9.25 -9.64
C ARG A 50 -34.71 8.18 -10.71
N PRO A 51 -33.47 7.81 -11.06
CA PRO A 51 -33.27 6.70 -11.97
C PRO A 51 -33.89 5.47 -11.29
N VAL A 52 -35.00 4.99 -11.84
CA VAL A 52 -35.56 3.69 -11.50
C VAL A 52 -34.61 2.69 -12.12
N VAL A 53 -33.54 2.36 -11.38
CA VAL A 53 -32.66 1.27 -11.77
C VAL A 53 -33.38 -0.01 -11.38
N SER A 54 -33.89 -0.67 -12.40
CA SER A 54 -34.45 -2.02 -12.43
C SER A 54 -33.59 -2.99 -11.64
N ASP A 55 -34.21 -4.05 -11.11
CA ASP A 55 -33.65 -5.13 -10.28
C ASP A 55 -32.34 -5.76 -10.80
N GLU A 56 -31.22 -5.05 -10.69
CA GLU A 56 -29.90 -5.47 -11.14
C GLU A 56 -28.98 -5.62 -9.93
N VAL A 57 -28.81 -6.88 -9.52
CA VAL A 57 -27.80 -7.43 -8.59
C VAL A 57 -26.69 -6.44 -8.30
N GLU A 58 -26.69 -5.85 -7.09
CA GLU A 58 -25.53 -5.18 -6.50
C GLU A 58 -24.39 -6.19 -6.45
N ARG A 59 -23.62 -6.27 -7.54
CA ARG A 59 -22.30 -6.89 -7.51
C ARG A 59 -21.48 -6.01 -6.59
N GLN A 60 -21.39 -6.42 -5.33
CA GLN A 60 -20.40 -5.85 -4.43
C GLN A 60 -19.06 -5.94 -5.14
N VAL A 61 -18.51 -4.79 -5.48
CA VAL A 61 -17.16 -4.69 -6.00
C VAL A 61 -16.27 -5.05 -4.82
N SER A 62 -15.90 -6.32 -4.73
CA SER A 62 -14.93 -6.79 -3.75
C SER A 62 -13.61 -6.09 -4.04
N LEU A 63 -13.26 -5.13 -3.20
CA LEU A 63 -11.96 -4.50 -3.25
C LEU A 63 -10.91 -5.61 -3.07
N PRO A 64 -9.86 -5.67 -3.92
CA PRO A 64 -8.83 -6.68 -3.79
C PRO A 64 -8.19 -6.55 -2.41
N VAL A 65 -8.34 -7.59 -1.59
CA VAL A 65 -7.74 -7.65 -0.26
C VAL A 65 -6.26 -7.97 -0.44
N TRP A 66 -5.40 -7.12 0.11
CA TRP A 66 -3.96 -7.34 0.06
C TRP A 66 -3.61 -8.59 0.87
N GLY A 67 -2.80 -9.48 0.30
CA GLY A 67 -2.47 -10.76 0.90
C GLY A 67 -3.50 -11.87 0.68
N ASP A 68 -4.67 -11.60 0.09
CA ASP A 68 -5.64 -12.64 -0.29
C ASP A 68 -5.19 -13.32 -1.59
N VAL A 69 -4.59 -14.50 -1.44
CA VAL A 69 -3.98 -15.23 -2.55
C VAL A 69 -4.98 -16.17 -3.21
N ASN A 70 -6.04 -16.55 -2.49
CA ASN A 70 -7.05 -17.50 -2.97
C ASN A 70 -8.32 -16.83 -3.53
N GLY A 71 -8.49 -15.52 -3.34
CA GLY A 71 -9.63 -14.73 -3.79
C GLY A 71 -10.89 -14.89 -2.93
N ASP A 72 -10.77 -15.31 -1.67
CA ASP A 72 -11.90 -15.53 -0.75
C ASP A 72 -12.34 -14.26 0.01
N ASN A 73 -11.71 -13.12 -0.27
CA ASN A 73 -11.89 -11.81 0.37
C ASN A 73 -11.53 -11.79 1.86
N ALA A 74 -10.81 -12.79 2.34
CA ALA A 74 -10.26 -12.83 3.67
C ALA A 74 -8.74 -13.06 3.60
N PHE A 75 -8.04 -12.56 4.61
CA PHE A 75 -6.63 -12.86 4.78
C PHE A 75 -6.46 -13.83 5.93
N ASN A 76 -5.97 -15.03 5.65
CA ASN A 76 -5.80 -16.10 6.62
C ASN A 76 -4.49 -16.89 6.42
N ALA A 77 -4.25 -17.88 7.29
CA ALA A 77 -3.04 -18.70 7.20
C ALA A 77 -2.99 -19.59 5.95
N ALA A 78 -4.13 -19.88 5.31
CA ALA A 78 -4.17 -20.63 4.05
C ALA A 78 -3.55 -19.82 2.91
N ASP A 79 -3.76 -18.50 2.87
CA ASP A 79 -3.10 -17.60 1.90
C ASP A 79 -1.58 -17.64 2.04
N PHE A 80 -1.09 -17.60 3.28
CA PHE A 80 0.34 -17.75 3.55
C PHE A 80 0.88 -19.10 3.06
N VAL A 81 0.16 -20.19 3.26
CA VAL A 81 0.57 -21.52 2.78
C VAL A 81 0.60 -21.56 1.25
N LEU A 82 -0.35 -20.93 0.58
CA LEU A 82 -0.39 -20.82 -0.89
C LEU A 82 0.77 -19.99 -1.42
N ALA A 83 1.04 -18.84 -0.82
CA ALA A 83 2.21 -18.01 -1.14
C ALA A 83 3.52 -18.80 -0.94
N ALA A 84 3.65 -19.53 0.16
CA ALA A 84 4.81 -20.38 0.44
C ALA A 84 4.97 -21.52 -0.57
N ALA A 85 3.87 -22.17 -0.95
CA ALA A 85 3.87 -23.20 -1.99
C ALA A 85 4.33 -22.64 -3.34
N HIS A 86 3.97 -21.38 -3.64
CA HIS A 86 4.41 -20.71 -4.86
C HIS A 86 5.90 -20.40 -4.86
N VAL A 87 6.41 -19.81 -3.79
CA VAL A 87 7.85 -19.52 -3.65
C VAL A 87 8.68 -20.79 -3.70
N LYS A 88 8.14 -21.92 -3.22
CA LYS A 88 8.78 -23.24 -3.32
C LYS A 88 8.63 -23.90 -4.70
N GLY A 89 7.86 -23.32 -5.61
CA GLY A 89 7.61 -23.86 -6.96
C GLY A 89 6.69 -25.08 -6.99
N ILE A 90 5.91 -25.30 -5.93
CA ILE A 90 4.97 -26.43 -5.84
C ILE A 90 3.66 -26.11 -6.57
N ARG A 91 3.19 -24.87 -6.48
CA ARG A 91 1.92 -24.43 -7.05
C ARG A 91 2.05 -23.06 -7.70
N SER A 92 1.44 -22.87 -8.87
CA SER A 92 1.32 -21.56 -9.49
C SER A 92 0.13 -20.80 -8.91
N LEU A 93 0.31 -19.50 -8.67
CA LEU A 93 -0.77 -18.62 -8.21
C LEU A 93 -1.46 -17.97 -9.40
N GLU A 94 -2.78 -17.86 -9.31
CA GLU A 94 -3.59 -17.08 -10.25
C GLU A 94 -3.37 -15.58 -9.97
N ASN A 95 -3.34 -15.20 -8.70
CA ASN A 95 -3.27 -13.80 -8.28
C ASN A 95 -1.91 -13.44 -7.67
N ARG A 96 -0.91 -13.20 -8.54
CA ARG A 96 0.45 -12.84 -8.09
C ARG A 96 0.51 -11.45 -7.45
N PHE A 97 -0.35 -10.54 -7.89
CA PHE A 97 -0.40 -9.17 -7.37
C PHE A 97 -0.83 -9.11 -5.91
N ALA A 98 -1.74 -10.00 -5.49
CA ALA A 98 -2.14 -10.09 -4.08
C ALA A 98 -1.07 -10.73 -3.19
N ALA A 99 -0.23 -11.60 -3.77
CA ALA A 99 0.87 -12.26 -3.06
C ALA A 99 2.13 -11.39 -2.95
N ASP A 100 2.36 -10.46 -3.89
CA ASP A 100 3.44 -9.46 -3.84
C ASP A 100 3.04 -8.29 -2.93
N VAL A 101 3.15 -8.53 -1.63
CA VAL A 101 2.85 -7.50 -0.61
C VAL A 101 3.98 -6.49 -0.47
N SER A 102 5.17 -6.77 -1.00
CA SER A 102 6.30 -5.85 -0.95
C SER A 102 6.33 -4.86 -2.11
N GLY A 103 5.56 -5.13 -3.18
CA GLY A 103 5.39 -4.26 -4.35
C GLY A 103 6.62 -4.19 -5.25
N ASP A 104 7.48 -5.21 -5.21
CA ASP A 104 8.71 -5.27 -6.02
C ASP A 104 8.53 -6.04 -7.34
N GLY A 105 7.33 -6.56 -7.59
CA GLY A 105 6.94 -7.31 -8.78
C GLY A 105 7.29 -8.79 -8.72
N ALA A 106 7.85 -9.30 -7.60
CA ALA A 106 8.29 -10.67 -7.48
C ALA A 106 7.89 -11.31 -6.14
N VAL A 107 7.11 -12.40 -6.22
CA VAL A 107 6.69 -13.16 -5.03
C VAL A 107 7.84 -14.01 -4.52
N ASN A 108 8.47 -13.58 -3.42
CA ASN A 108 9.66 -14.16 -2.83
C ASN A 108 9.49 -14.42 -1.32
N VAL A 109 10.56 -14.90 -0.66
CA VAL A 109 10.57 -15.12 0.79
C VAL A 109 10.34 -13.82 1.57
N LYS A 110 10.71 -12.67 1.00
CA LYS A 110 10.47 -11.35 1.59
C LYS A 110 8.97 -11.11 1.82
N ASP A 111 8.14 -11.44 0.83
CA ASP A 111 6.69 -11.33 0.93
C ASP A 111 6.14 -12.28 2.00
N LEU A 112 6.63 -13.53 2.07
CA LEU A 112 6.24 -14.45 3.14
C LEU A 112 6.48 -13.88 4.54
N VAL A 113 7.62 -13.22 4.76
CA VAL A 113 7.93 -12.61 6.07
C VAL A 113 6.92 -11.51 6.40
N MET A 114 6.54 -10.71 5.41
CA MET A 114 5.53 -9.65 5.57
C MET A 114 4.12 -10.23 5.80
N LEU A 115 3.71 -11.26 5.05
CA LEU A 115 2.45 -11.98 5.29
C LEU A 115 2.42 -12.57 6.71
N ALA A 116 3.51 -13.21 7.15
CA ALA A 116 3.59 -13.77 8.50
C ALA A 116 3.49 -12.69 9.58
N ALA A 117 4.08 -11.50 9.35
CA ALA A 117 3.94 -10.36 10.24
C ALA A 117 2.49 -9.83 10.27
N ALA A 118 1.83 -9.77 9.12
CA ALA A 118 0.43 -9.37 9.01
C ALA A 118 -0.51 -10.35 9.73
N LEU A 119 -0.29 -11.67 9.60
CA LEU A 119 -1.05 -12.70 10.31
C LEU A 119 -0.93 -12.56 11.84
N LYS A 120 0.23 -12.11 12.30
CA LYS A 120 0.48 -11.84 13.71
C LYS A 120 -0.18 -10.54 14.21
N GLY A 121 -0.65 -9.69 13.30
CA GLY A 121 -1.19 -8.35 13.61
C GLY A 121 -0.11 -7.27 13.72
N ASN A 122 1.12 -7.54 13.27
CA ASN A 122 2.25 -6.61 13.37
C ASN A 122 2.42 -5.73 12.13
N TYR A 123 1.62 -5.97 11.07
CA TYR A 123 1.76 -5.25 9.80
C TYR A 123 0.39 -5.08 9.13
N PRO A 124 -0.22 -3.88 9.18
CA PRO A 124 -1.38 -3.59 8.34
C PRO A 124 -0.91 -3.40 6.89
N PHE A 125 -1.56 -4.09 5.95
CA PHE A 125 -1.40 -3.76 4.54
C PHE A 125 -1.93 -2.33 4.30
N ARG A 126 -1.19 -1.54 3.52
CA ARG A 126 -1.35 -0.08 3.43
C ARG A 126 -1.97 0.34 2.12
#